data_AF-A0A2G4R6L9-F1
#
_entry.id   AF-A0A2G4R6L9-F1
#
_cell.length_a   1.000
_cell.length_b   1.000
_cell.length_c   1.000
_cell.angle_alpha   90.00
_cell.angle_beta   90.00
_cell.angle_gamma   90.00
#
_symmetry.space_group_name_H-M   'P 1'
#
loop_
_entity.id
_entity.type
_entity.pdbx_description
1 polymer ?
#
loop_
_entity_poly.entity_id
_entity_poly.type
_entity_poly.pdbx_seq_one_letter_code
_entity_poly.pdbx_strand_id
1 'polypeptide(L)'
;MLELKEFLNEPKIEKTKLYQRLQCSKNEALILKELCKSYVCASASVSAFSLLAGLFGEKDYAYLDYLEDLKGLIKRGFVTSGLGFFKNIDSNKLSNSKLVLLQSELSLSQYFLDFLDSKSLFKVPKSKAYGAYLEYLKDEFLRIELYERLSFARRSEYYAVLKSHIKEFEKYIKECLKLSKFHNVLNAIFKEYALNAKEQILFLALLKEEYALSHENSSTREQNALLNLISENELELRQNKKLLEDDSKLLSSFLVEYDEYLNAFGELSKSFFISDEILERVINSPTKQSQIKLESLVKEQEIFELIEPNIDINDIIIPENTKELLSNILKQKDKKVLERLSLWGIKTSKNIEAKIIFYGPPGTGKTMSAFGVAKAMKKAVLSFDCSKILSKWVGESEQNVRKIFDTYKKIANSCKQSPILLLNEADQFLSTRIEGGSGSDKMHNQMQNIFLEQIERFSGVLIATTNFLESLDSAFSRRFDLKIEFKKPDFKDRLKMWEKFLPQNADFEEAFELETLAKYELSGAQILMVVKNTALKTAISKDGIFTMRAFLESIQKELEGSFDKHKIVGF
;
A
#
# COMPACT_ATOMS: atom_id res chain seq x y z
N MET A 1 -25.27 20.69 -17.39
CA MET A 1 -26.52 20.49 -16.60
C MET A 1 -27.81 21.02 -17.25
N LEU A 2 -27.93 22.31 -17.62
CA LEU A 2 -29.16 22.82 -18.28
C LEU A 2 -29.46 22.07 -19.60
N GLU A 3 -28.44 21.82 -20.42
CA GLU A 3 -28.57 21.06 -21.68
C GLU A 3 -29.00 19.59 -21.47
N LEU A 4 -28.59 18.97 -20.35
CA LEU A 4 -29.01 17.61 -20.01
C LEU A 4 -30.49 17.59 -19.60
N LYS A 5 -30.95 18.56 -18.79
CA LYS A 5 -32.37 18.69 -18.43
C LYS A 5 -33.24 18.93 -19.67
N GLU A 6 -32.76 19.75 -20.60
CA GLU A 6 -33.41 19.98 -21.90
C GLU A 6 -33.50 18.66 -22.70
N PHE A 7 -32.40 17.92 -22.81
CA PHE A 7 -32.35 16.63 -23.51
C PHE A 7 -33.30 15.57 -22.93
N LEU A 8 -33.43 15.51 -21.60
CA LEU A 8 -34.29 14.56 -20.90
C LEU A 8 -35.78 14.92 -21.03
N ASN A 9 -36.12 16.20 -20.98
CA ASN A 9 -37.51 16.66 -20.94
C ASN A 9 -38.12 16.90 -22.32
N GLU A 10 -37.33 17.26 -23.34
CA GLU A 10 -37.85 17.61 -24.66
C GLU A 10 -38.32 16.35 -25.43
N PRO A 11 -39.60 16.26 -25.85
CA PRO A 11 -40.10 15.11 -26.62
C PRO A 11 -39.48 15.04 -28.02
N LYS A 12 -39.17 16.18 -28.65
CA LYS A 12 -38.47 16.24 -29.94
C LYS A 12 -36.97 16.42 -29.73
N ILE A 13 -36.28 15.30 -29.49
CA ILE A 13 -34.84 15.25 -29.17
C ILE A 13 -33.98 16.00 -30.21
N GLU A 14 -34.40 15.97 -31.48
CA GLU A 14 -33.74 16.64 -32.61
C GLU A 14 -33.56 18.16 -32.40
N LYS A 15 -34.40 18.79 -31.58
CA LYS A 15 -34.35 20.24 -31.30
C LYS A 15 -33.37 20.61 -30.20
N THR A 16 -32.87 19.63 -29.46
CA THR A 16 -32.03 19.87 -28.29
C THR A 16 -30.60 20.21 -28.72
N LYS A 17 -29.95 21.13 -27.99
CA LYS A 17 -28.55 21.47 -28.24
C LYS A 17 -27.60 20.28 -28.08
N LEU A 18 -27.92 19.37 -27.15
CA LEU A 18 -27.12 18.18 -26.92
C LEU A 18 -27.17 17.23 -28.13
N TYR A 19 -28.34 17.02 -28.75
CA TYR A 19 -28.46 16.18 -29.94
C TYR A 19 -27.58 16.66 -31.10
N GLN A 20 -27.56 17.97 -31.35
CA GLN A 20 -26.70 18.57 -32.38
C GLN A 20 -25.21 18.32 -32.13
N ARG A 21 -24.80 18.22 -30.85
CA ARG A 21 -23.41 17.92 -30.46
C ARG A 21 -23.07 16.43 -30.49
N LEU A 22 -24.05 15.54 -30.37
CA LEU A 22 -23.82 14.08 -30.32
C LEU A 22 -23.52 13.46 -31.68
N GLN A 23 -23.92 14.10 -32.78
CA GLN A 23 -23.72 13.62 -34.15
C GLN A 23 -24.16 12.15 -34.36
N CYS A 24 -25.24 11.74 -33.71
CA CYS A 24 -25.73 10.37 -33.66
C CYS A 24 -27.09 10.22 -34.39
N SER A 25 -27.47 8.99 -34.71
CA SER A 25 -28.79 8.69 -35.28
C SER A 25 -29.90 9.06 -34.28
N LYS A 26 -31.13 9.24 -34.77
CA LYS A 26 -32.29 9.47 -33.89
C LYS A 26 -32.48 8.34 -32.89
N ASN A 27 -32.27 7.09 -33.32
CA ASN A 27 -32.41 5.91 -32.48
C ASN A 27 -31.28 5.83 -31.45
N GLU A 28 -30.04 6.11 -31.85
CA GLU A 28 -28.88 6.24 -30.95
C GLU A 28 -29.15 7.31 -29.87
N ALA A 29 -29.73 8.45 -30.24
CA ALA A 29 -30.08 9.51 -29.29
C ALA A 29 -31.20 9.10 -28.32
N LEU A 30 -32.20 8.35 -28.79
CA LEU A 30 -33.27 7.80 -27.95
C LEU A 30 -32.72 6.83 -26.90
N ILE A 31 -31.81 5.94 -27.33
CA ILE A 31 -31.12 5.01 -26.44
C ILE A 31 -30.31 5.77 -25.38
N LEU A 32 -29.50 6.76 -25.78
CA LEU A 32 -28.72 7.58 -24.84
C LEU A 32 -29.62 8.35 -23.87
N LYS A 33 -30.76 8.88 -24.34
CA LYS A 33 -31.72 9.58 -23.50
C LYS A 33 -32.27 8.68 -22.40
N GLU A 34 -32.61 7.43 -22.74
CA GLU A 34 -33.14 6.50 -21.75
C GLU A 34 -32.07 6.06 -20.74
N LEU A 35 -30.85 5.78 -21.20
CA LEU A 35 -29.72 5.49 -20.30
C LEU A 35 -29.41 6.66 -19.36
N CYS A 36 -29.48 7.92 -19.84
CA CYS A 36 -29.36 9.10 -18.99
C CYS A 36 -30.47 9.18 -17.94
N LYS A 37 -31.73 8.88 -18.30
CA LYS A 37 -32.83 8.85 -17.31
C LYS A 37 -32.55 7.82 -16.23
N SER A 38 -32.21 6.59 -16.62
CA SER A 38 -31.90 5.51 -15.67
C SER A 38 -30.74 5.91 -14.75
N TYR A 39 -29.68 6.51 -15.29
CA TYR A 39 -28.53 6.97 -14.52
C TYR A 39 -28.90 8.06 -13.49
N VAL A 40 -29.69 9.05 -13.89
CA VAL A 40 -30.17 10.13 -13.00
C VAL A 40 -31.14 9.59 -11.94
N CYS A 41 -31.89 8.53 -12.25
CA CYS A 41 -32.78 7.82 -11.32
C CYS A 41 -32.07 6.73 -10.51
N ALA A 42 -30.74 6.84 -10.32
CA ALA A 42 -29.90 5.97 -9.49
C ALA A 42 -29.73 4.51 -9.98
N SER A 43 -29.99 4.22 -11.26
CA SER A 43 -29.66 2.94 -11.89
C SER A 43 -28.42 3.08 -12.76
N ALA A 44 -27.29 2.51 -12.31
CA ALA A 44 -25.99 2.66 -12.98
C ALA A 44 -25.85 1.80 -14.25
N SER A 45 -26.63 0.73 -14.36
CA SER A 45 -26.70 -0.14 -15.54
C SER A 45 -28.13 -0.52 -15.90
N VAL A 46 -28.37 -0.87 -17.17
CA VAL A 46 -29.66 -1.32 -17.71
C VAL A 46 -29.43 -2.50 -18.65
N SER A 47 -30.27 -3.53 -18.59
CA SER A 47 -30.21 -4.64 -19.56
C SER A 47 -30.50 -4.13 -20.99
N ALA A 48 -29.69 -4.55 -21.96
CA ALA A 48 -29.87 -4.18 -23.36
C ALA A 48 -31.23 -4.62 -23.91
N PHE A 49 -31.69 -5.82 -23.51
CA PHE A 49 -33.04 -6.29 -23.84
C PHE A 49 -34.11 -5.34 -23.30
N SER A 50 -34.11 -5.06 -21.99
CA SER A 50 -35.16 -4.24 -21.37
C SER A 50 -35.17 -2.81 -21.92
N LEU A 51 -34.00 -2.27 -22.22
CA LEU A 51 -33.84 -0.96 -22.83
C LEU A 51 -34.45 -0.90 -24.23
N LEU A 52 -34.06 -1.83 -25.12
CA LEU A 52 -34.52 -1.81 -26.52
C LEU A 52 -36.00 -2.21 -26.64
N ALA A 53 -36.45 -3.21 -25.87
CA ALA A 53 -37.84 -3.61 -25.80
C ALA A 53 -38.76 -2.47 -25.31
N GLY A 54 -38.33 -1.73 -24.29
CA GLY A 54 -39.07 -0.59 -23.75
C GLY A 54 -39.16 0.60 -24.72
N LEU A 55 -38.11 0.86 -25.51
CA LEU A 55 -38.07 1.98 -26.45
C LEU A 55 -38.76 1.70 -27.79
N PHE A 56 -38.56 0.49 -28.33
CA PHE A 56 -38.94 0.16 -29.70
C PHE A 56 -40.03 -0.93 -29.81
N GLY A 57 -40.45 -1.51 -28.67
CA GLY A 57 -41.52 -2.48 -28.59
C GLY A 57 -41.07 -3.93 -28.73
N GLU A 58 -41.86 -4.83 -28.14
CA GLU A 58 -41.62 -6.28 -28.13
C GLU A 58 -42.31 -7.04 -29.28
N LYS A 59 -43.31 -6.41 -29.91
CA LYS A 59 -44.07 -7.03 -31.00
C LYS A 59 -43.15 -7.31 -32.19
N ASP A 60 -43.27 -8.51 -32.74
CA ASP A 60 -42.50 -9.00 -33.90
C ASP A 60 -40.98 -8.88 -33.75
N TYR A 61 -40.46 -8.87 -32.51
CA TYR A 61 -39.03 -8.74 -32.21
C TYR A 61 -38.38 -7.45 -32.76
N ALA A 62 -39.16 -6.37 -32.90
CA ALA A 62 -38.71 -5.09 -33.48
C ALA A 62 -37.44 -4.53 -32.82
N TYR A 63 -37.23 -4.78 -31.51
CA TYR A 63 -36.03 -4.37 -30.78
C TYR A 63 -34.71 -4.93 -31.35
N LEU A 64 -34.74 -6.06 -32.08
CA LEU A 64 -33.54 -6.65 -32.70
C LEU A 64 -32.96 -5.78 -33.82
N ASP A 65 -33.79 -4.99 -34.51
CA ASP A 65 -33.36 -4.11 -35.60
C ASP A 65 -32.47 -2.98 -35.10
N TYR A 66 -32.63 -2.59 -33.83
CA TYR A 66 -31.91 -1.48 -33.19
C TYR A 66 -30.61 -1.93 -32.48
N LEU A 67 -30.24 -3.22 -32.59
CA LEU A 67 -28.95 -3.70 -32.10
C LEU A 67 -27.77 -3.06 -32.84
N GLU A 68 -27.96 -2.61 -34.09
CA GLU A 68 -26.93 -1.86 -34.83
C GLU A 68 -26.73 -0.44 -34.28
N ASP A 69 -27.81 0.24 -33.89
CA ASP A 69 -27.72 1.55 -33.22
C ASP A 69 -27.00 1.41 -31.88
N LEU A 70 -27.32 0.37 -31.10
CA LEU A 70 -26.62 0.06 -29.85
C LEU A 70 -25.12 -0.17 -30.07
N LYS A 71 -24.78 -0.97 -31.09
CA LYS A 71 -23.40 -1.24 -31.50
C LYS A 71 -22.69 0.04 -31.97
N GLY A 72 -23.41 0.95 -32.63
CA GLY A 72 -22.94 2.28 -33.00
C GLY A 72 -22.53 3.10 -31.79
N LEU A 73 -23.37 3.15 -30.75
CA LEU A 73 -23.08 3.85 -29.50
C LEU A 73 -21.89 3.28 -28.73
N ILE A 74 -21.74 1.95 -28.69
CA ILE A 74 -20.58 1.29 -28.09
C ILE A 74 -19.31 1.62 -28.88
N LYS A 75 -19.36 1.58 -30.22
CA LYS A 75 -18.23 1.97 -31.10
C LYS A 75 -17.85 3.45 -30.96
N ARG A 76 -18.82 4.33 -30.69
CA ARG A 76 -18.60 5.76 -30.40
C ARG A 76 -18.01 5.98 -29.00
N GLY A 77 -17.99 4.95 -28.16
CA GLY A 77 -17.49 5.02 -26.78
C GLY A 77 -18.43 5.75 -25.83
N PHE A 78 -19.70 5.97 -26.21
CA PHE A 78 -20.67 6.62 -25.32
C PHE A 78 -21.25 5.65 -24.28
N VAL A 79 -21.41 4.39 -24.67
CA VAL A 79 -21.98 3.31 -23.86
C VAL A 79 -20.95 2.21 -23.66
N THR A 80 -20.84 1.70 -22.44
CA THR A 80 -20.08 0.51 -22.10
C THR A 80 -21.02 -0.67 -21.90
N SER A 81 -20.66 -1.83 -22.43
CA SER A 81 -21.40 -3.09 -22.25
C SER A 81 -20.59 -4.07 -21.41
N GLY A 82 -21.20 -4.65 -20.38
CA GLY A 82 -20.65 -5.76 -19.60
C GLY A 82 -21.62 -6.93 -19.56
N LEU A 83 -21.11 -8.17 -19.52
CA LEU A 83 -21.95 -9.31 -19.14
C LEU A 83 -22.01 -9.35 -17.62
N GLY A 84 -23.22 -9.41 -17.05
CA GLY A 84 -23.38 -9.75 -15.62
C GLY A 84 -22.57 -11.01 -15.31
N PHE A 85 -21.78 -10.97 -14.23
CA PHE A 85 -20.74 -11.94 -13.80
C PHE A 85 -19.38 -11.93 -14.52
N PHE A 86 -19.22 -11.33 -15.70
CA PHE A 86 -17.93 -11.29 -16.41
C PHE A 86 -17.55 -9.87 -16.83
N LYS A 87 -16.92 -9.12 -15.91
CA LYS A 87 -16.29 -7.82 -16.21
C LYS A 87 -15.04 -7.91 -17.11
N ASN A 88 -14.50 -9.11 -17.32
CA ASN A 88 -13.15 -9.33 -17.85
C ASN A 88 -13.09 -9.93 -19.26
N ILE A 89 -14.14 -9.84 -20.08
CA ILE A 89 -14.04 -10.33 -21.45
C ILE A 89 -13.65 -9.18 -22.37
N ASP A 90 -12.54 -9.36 -23.09
CA ASP A 90 -12.07 -8.52 -24.20
C ASP A 90 -13.25 -7.92 -24.97
N SER A 91 -13.47 -6.61 -24.80
CA SER A 91 -14.50 -5.84 -25.50
C SER A 91 -14.38 -5.97 -27.02
N ASN A 92 -13.17 -6.25 -27.52
CA ASN A 92 -12.89 -6.49 -28.93
C ASN A 92 -13.43 -7.84 -29.45
N LYS A 93 -13.40 -8.94 -28.66
CA LYS A 93 -13.91 -10.25 -29.10
C LYS A 93 -15.44 -10.36 -29.01
N LEU A 94 -16.07 -9.71 -28.02
CA LEU A 94 -17.54 -9.62 -27.92
C LEU A 94 -18.20 -8.75 -28.99
N SER A 95 -17.46 -7.78 -29.53
CA SER A 95 -17.98 -6.73 -30.42
C SER A 95 -18.64 -7.21 -31.73
N ASN A 96 -18.53 -8.48 -32.09
CA ASN A 96 -19.03 -8.97 -33.37
C ASN A 96 -20.38 -9.71 -33.31
N SER A 97 -20.78 -10.30 -32.18
CA SER A 97 -22.05 -11.04 -32.12
C SER A 97 -23.21 -10.15 -31.65
N LYS A 98 -24.15 -9.85 -32.56
CA LYS A 98 -25.33 -9.02 -32.29
C LYS A 98 -26.21 -9.57 -31.15
N LEU A 99 -26.32 -10.90 -31.07
CA LEU A 99 -27.18 -11.56 -30.09
C LEU A 99 -26.59 -11.55 -28.68
N VAL A 100 -25.26 -11.52 -28.55
CA VAL A 100 -24.61 -11.45 -27.23
C VAL A 100 -24.84 -10.08 -26.58
N LEU A 101 -24.92 -9.01 -27.38
CA LEU A 101 -25.25 -7.67 -26.88
C LEU A 101 -26.63 -7.62 -26.22
N LEU A 102 -27.60 -8.42 -26.67
CA LEU A 102 -28.95 -8.43 -26.10
C LEU A 102 -28.97 -8.84 -24.61
N GLN A 103 -28.02 -9.68 -24.20
CA GLN A 103 -27.89 -10.17 -22.82
C GLN A 103 -26.87 -9.36 -21.99
N SER A 104 -26.37 -8.24 -22.52
CA SER A 104 -25.42 -7.39 -21.82
C SER A 104 -26.12 -6.34 -20.93
N GLU A 105 -25.46 -5.99 -19.83
CA GLU A 105 -25.76 -4.79 -19.08
C GLU A 105 -25.03 -3.60 -19.71
N LEU A 106 -25.76 -2.50 -19.89
CA LEU A 106 -25.30 -1.28 -20.50
C LEU A 106 -25.19 -0.20 -19.44
N SER A 107 -24.09 0.53 -19.47
CA SER A 107 -23.87 1.71 -18.63
C SER A 107 -23.34 2.87 -19.45
N LEU A 108 -23.57 4.09 -18.97
CA LEU A 108 -22.95 5.27 -19.56
C LEU A 108 -21.45 5.25 -19.29
N SER A 109 -20.65 5.47 -20.32
CA SER A 109 -19.20 5.58 -20.16
C SER A 109 -18.82 6.84 -19.38
N GLN A 110 -17.69 6.79 -18.67
CA GLN A 110 -17.12 7.97 -18.03
C GLN A 110 -16.88 9.12 -19.03
N TYR A 111 -16.52 8.80 -20.27
CA TYR A 111 -16.35 9.76 -21.36
C TYR A 111 -17.66 10.52 -21.66
N PHE A 112 -18.77 9.81 -21.74
CA PHE A 112 -20.06 10.43 -22.01
C PHE A 112 -20.54 11.27 -20.83
N LEU A 113 -20.30 10.84 -19.60
CA LEU A 113 -20.59 11.64 -18.41
C LEU A 113 -19.78 12.95 -18.39
N ASP A 114 -18.47 12.89 -18.69
CA ASP A 114 -17.63 14.08 -18.87
C ASP A 114 -18.14 15.00 -20.01
N PHE A 115 -18.63 14.40 -21.11
CA PHE A 115 -19.22 15.12 -22.24
C PHE A 115 -20.50 15.88 -21.84
N LEU A 116 -21.36 15.28 -21.01
CA LEU A 116 -22.58 15.89 -20.48
C LEU A 116 -22.29 17.04 -19.50
N ASP A 117 -21.20 16.94 -18.74
CA ASP A 117 -20.77 17.96 -17.79
C ASP A 117 -20.17 19.20 -18.46
N SER A 118 -20.19 19.28 -19.80
CA SER A 118 -19.69 20.43 -20.56
C SER A 118 -18.21 20.76 -20.26
N LYS A 119 -17.43 19.75 -19.85
CA LYS A 119 -15.99 19.77 -20.12
C LYS A 119 -15.88 19.68 -21.63
N SER A 120 -15.80 20.83 -22.29
CA SER A 120 -15.51 20.94 -23.71
C SER A 120 -14.42 19.94 -24.08
N LEU A 121 -14.54 19.34 -25.27
CA LEU A 121 -13.42 18.90 -26.10
C LEU A 121 -12.13 19.55 -25.57
N PHE A 122 -11.30 18.75 -24.91
CA PHE A 122 -10.20 19.19 -24.07
C PHE A 122 -9.47 20.39 -24.71
N LYS A 123 -9.63 21.59 -24.14
CA LYS A 123 -8.94 22.79 -24.65
C LYS A 123 -7.55 22.82 -24.04
N VAL A 124 -6.55 22.71 -24.90
CA VAL A 124 -5.14 22.82 -24.49
C VAL A 124 -4.92 24.19 -23.82
N PRO A 125 -4.46 24.23 -22.55
CA PRO A 125 -4.20 25.47 -21.85
C PRO A 125 -3.08 26.29 -22.52
N LYS A 126 -2.95 27.57 -22.17
CA LYS A 126 -1.76 28.34 -22.55
C LYS A 126 -0.53 27.76 -21.84
N SER A 127 0.58 27.61 -22.57
CA SER A 127 1.82 27.06 -22.03
C SER A 127 2.38 27.92 -20.89
N LYS A 128 2.71 27.27 -19.78
CA LYS A 128 3.31 27.86 -18.59
C LYS A 128 4.36 26.91 -18.01
N ALA A 129 5.32 27.42 -17.24
CA ALA A 129 6.24 26.56 -16.52
C ALA A 129 5.50 25.73 -15.46
N TYR A 130 5.85 24.46 -15.31
CA TYR A 130 5.42 23.63 -14.21
C TYR A 130 6.10 24.09 -12.92
N GLY A 131 5.31 24.24 -11.85
CA GLY A 131 5.82 24.56 -10.52
C GLY A 131 6.49 23.37 -9.84
N ALA A 132 6.06 22.15 -10.17
CA ALA A 132 6.59 20.92 -9.59
C ALA A 132 6.52 19.73 -10.57
N TYR A 133 7.34 18.71 -10.32
CA TYR A 133 7.36 17.46 -11.09
C TYR A 133 5.99 16.74 -11.13
N LEU A 134 5.21 16.83 -10.06
CA LEU A 134 3.86 16.23 -10.00
C LEU A 134 2.88 16.89 -10.99
N GLU A 135 3.03 18.18 -11.29
CA GLU A 135 2.18 18.85 -12.28
C GLU A 135 2.47 18.32 -13.69
N TYR A 136 3.75 18.07 -13.98
CA TYR A 136 4.16 17.42 -15.22
C TYR A 136 3.61 15.98 -15.33
N LEU A 137 3.70 15.20 -14.26
CA LEU A 137 3.14 13.84 -14.24
C LEU A 137 1.63 13.81 -14.48
N LYS A 138 0.88 14.77 -13.91
CA LYS A 138 -0.57 14.89 -14.15
C LYS A 138 -0.89 15.08 -15.64
N ASP A 139 -0.13 15.92 -16.34
CA ASP A 139 -0.34 16.15 -17.78
C ASP A 139 0.05 14.92 -18.62
N GLU A 140 1.11 14.19 -18.26
CA GLU A 140 1.46 12.93 -18.94
C GLU A 140 0.41 11.83 -18.68
N PHE A 141 -0.16 11.73 -17.48
CA PHE A 141 -1.26 10.79 -17.21
C PHE A 141 -2.52 11.13 -17.99
N LEU A 142 -2.84 12.43 -18.11
CA LEU A 142 -3.93 12.87 -18.95
C LEU A 142 -3.68 12.55 -20.44
N ARG A 143 -2.43 12.65 -20.90
CA ARG A 143 -2.05 12.22 -22.25
C ARG A 143 -2.33 10.72 -22.45
N ILE A 144 -2.01 9.87 -21.47
CA ILE A 144 -2.35 8.45 -21.53
C ILE A 144 -3.85 8.22 -21.58
N GLU A 145 -4.66 8.95 -20.80
CA GLU A 145 -6.13 8.87 -20.88
C GLU A 145 -6.65 9.24 -22.28
N LEU A 146 -6.04 10.21 -22.96
CA LEU A 146 -6.40 10.53 -24.33
C LEU A 146 -6.05 9.39 -25.30
N TYR A 147 -4.93 8.70 -25.11
CA TYR A 147 -4.57 7.50 -25.88
C TYR A 147 -5.52 6.32 -25.61
N GLU A 148 -5.92 6.11 -24.36
CA GLU A 148 -6.96 5.13 -24.00
C GLU A 148 -8.26 5.43 -24.76
N ARG A 149 -8.73 6.69 -24.73
CA ARG A 149 -9.91 7.14 -25.47
C ARG A 149 -9.75 6.92 -26.98
N LEU A 150 -8.57 7.17 -27.54
CA LEU A 150 -8.26 6.96 -28.95
C LEU A 150 -8.31 5.48 -29.33
N SER A 151 -7.90 4.58 -28.45
CA SER A 151 -7.99 3.13 -28.67
C SER A 151 -9.43 2.64 -28.81
N PHE A 152 -10.38 3.23 -28.06
CA PHE A 152 -11.81 2.95 -28.19
C PHE A 152 -12.42 3.58 -29.45
N ALA A 153 -11.94 4.76 -29.85
CA ALA A 153 -12.51 5.55 -30.94
C ALA A 153 -12.04 5.17 -32.36
N ARG A 154 -11.23 4.09 -32.54
CA ARG A 154 -10.58 3.73 -33.82
C ARG A 154 -11.48 3.63 -35.05
N ARG A 155 -12.77 3.33 -34.86
CA ARG A 155 -13.76 3.17 -35.95
C ARG A 155 -14.70 4.38 -36.10
N SER A 156 -14.42 5.48 -35.41
CA SER A 156 -15.25 6.69 -35.41
C SER A 156 -14.62 7.79 -36.28
N GLU A 157 -15.45 8.66 -36.85
CA GLU A 157 -14.99 9.90 -37.52
C GLU A 157 -14.24 10.83 -36.55
N TYR A 158 -14.47 10.65 -35.25
CA TYR A 158 -13.80 11.37 -34.17
C TYR A 158 -12.36 10.93 -33.91
N TYR A 159 -11.91 9.80 -34.47
CA TYR A 159 -10.53 9.34 -34.36
C TYR A 159 -9.52 10.39 -34.85
N ALA A 160 -9.81 11.01 -36.00
CA ALA A 160 -8.94 12.03 -36.59
C ALA A 160 -8.83 13.28 -35.70
N VAL A 161 -9.95 13.71 -35.11
CA VAL A 161 -10.03 14.87 -34.21
C VAL A 161 -9.31 14.60 -32.89
N LEU A 162 -9.50 13.42 -32.30
CA LEU A 162 -8.81 13.07 -31.07
C LEU A 162 -7.30 12.92 -31.29
N LYS A 163 -6.89 12.35 -32.43
CA LYS A 163 -5.48 12.24 -32.84
C LYS A 163 -4.83 13.62 -33.04
N SER A 164 -5.55 14.60 -33.59
CA SER A 164 -5.02 15.98 -33.70
C SER A 164 -4.90 16.63 -32.32
N HIS A 165 -5.89 16.46 -31.45
CA HIS A 165 -5.82 16.99 -30.08
C HIS A 165 -4.68 16.40 -29.25
N ILE A 166 -4.41 15.10 -29.36
CA ILE A 166 -3.27 14.46 -28.69
C ILE A 166 -1.96 15.10 -29.16
N LYS A 167 -1.79 15.32 -30.47
CA LYS A 167 -0.59 15.99 -31.02
C LYS A 167 -0.43 17.42 -30.50
N GLU A 168 -1.52 18.18 -30.41
CA GLU A 168 -1.51 19.53 -29.83
C GLU A 168 -1.13 19.50 -28.34
N PHE A 169 -1.67 18.54 -27.59
CA PHE A 169 -1.37 18.41 -26.17
C PHE A 169 0.07 17.96 -25.91
N GLU A 170 0.62 17.06 -26.73
CA GLU A 170 2.04 16.71 -26.68
C GLU A 170 2.95 17.91 -26.93
N LYS A 171 2.57 18.78 -27.88
CA LYS A 171 3.30 20.02 -28.14
C LYS A 171 3.27 20.94 -26.92
N TYR A 172 2.10 21.07 -26.30
CA TYR A 172 1.93 21.84 -25.05
C TYR A 172 2.81 21.30 -23.92
N ILE A 173 2.81 19.99 -23.63
CA ILE A 173 3.66 19.40 -22.59
C ILE A 173 5.14 19.70 -22.86
N LYS A 174 5.58 19.56 -24.12
CA LYS A 174 6.97 19.87 -24.52
C LYS A 174 7.31 21.33 -24.33
N GLU A 175 6.39 22.26 -24.61
CA GLU A 175 6.60 23.69 -24.38
C GLU A 175 6.66 24.02 -22.88
N CYS A 176 5.74 23.49 -22.08
CA CYS A 176 5.75 23.65 -20.62
C CYS A 176 7.05 23.10 -20.00
N LEU A 177 7.50 21.92 -20.44
CA LEU A 177 8.76 21.32 -20.00
C LEU A 177 9.99 22.21 -20.29
N LYS A 178 10.05 22.86 -21.46
CA LYS A 178 11.16 23.77 -21.82
C LYS A 178 11.23 24.99 -20.90
N LEU A 179 10.08 25.47 -20.43
CA LEU A 179 9.98 26.63 -19.54
C LEU A 179 10.24 26.26 -18.06
N SER A 180 10.22 24.97 -17.73
CA SER A 180 10.26 24.48 -16.36
C SER A 180 11.68 24.25 -15.86
N LYS A 181 11.91 24.49 -14.56
CA LYS A 181 13.19 24.29 -13.88
C LYS A 181 13.04 23.30 -12.73
N PHE A 182 12.88 22.02 -13.05
CA PHE A 182 12.90 20.92 -12.09
C PHE A 182 13.69 19.73 -12.65
N HIS A 183 14.21 18.88 -11.77
CA HIS A 183 14.85 17.64 -12.19
C HIS A 183 13.79 16.66 -12.70
N ASN A 184 13.73 16.46 -14.02
CA ASN A 184 12.79 15.53 -14.65
C ASN A 184 13.33 14.10 -14.62
N VAL A 185 12.91 13.33 -13.61
CA VAL A 185 13.33 11.94 -13.40
C VAL A 185 12.92 11.04 -14.57
N LEU A 186 11.70 11.19 -15.10
CA LEU A 186 11.23 10.43 -16.27
C LEU A 186 12.13 10.64 -17.48
N ASN A 187 12.48 11.88 -17.79
CA ASN A 187 13.35 12.18 -18.92
C ASN A 187 14.78 11.63 -18.70
N ALA A 188 15.25 11.56 -17.47
CA ALA A 188 16.52 10.89 -17.15
C ALA A 188 16.43 9.38 -17.44
N ILE A 189 15.37 8.70 -16.99
CA ILE A 189 15.13 7.28 -17.26
C ILE A 189 15.00 7.02 -18.77
N PHE A 190 14.19 7.81 -19.47
CA PHE A 190 13.97 7.61 -20.91
C PHE A 190 15.26 7.76 -21.73
N LYS A 191 16.18 8.65 -21.29
CA LYS A 191 17.49 8.81 -21.91
C LYS A 191 18.46 7.70 -21.54
N GLU A 192 18.51 7.32 -20.26
CA GLU A 192 19.40 6.26 -19.75
C GLU A 192 19.16 4.92 -20.44
N TYR A 193 17.89 4.55 -20.63
CA TYR A 193 17.50 3.29 -21.26
C TYR A 193 17.19 3.45 -22.77
N ALA A 194 17.38 4.64 -23.33
CA ALA A 194 17.13 4.97 -24.73
C ALA A 194 15.77 4.45 -25.24
N LEU A 195 14.71 4.76 -24.49
CA LEU A 195 13.34 4.30 -24.79
C LEU A 195 12.75 5.07 -25.97
N ASN A 196 12.12 4.33 -26.89
CA ASN A 196 11.38 4.90 -28.01
C ASN A 196 10.02 5.47 -27.57
N ALA A 197 9.33 6.18 -28.47
CA ALA A 197 8.06 6.85 -28.13
C ALA A 197 6.95 5.88 -27.66
N LYS A 198 6.87 4.67 -28.23
CA LYS A 198 5.89 3.65 -27.84
C LYS A 198 6.24 3.04 -26.49
N GLU A 199 7.51 2.74 -26.24
CA GLU A 199 8.01 2.26 -24.95
C GLU A 199 7.76 3.28 -23.83
N GLN A 200 7.93 4.58 -24.11
CA GLN A 200 7.60 5.64 -23.16
C GLN A 200 6.10 5.69 -22.84
N ILE A 201 5.22 5.50 -23.83
CA ILE A 201 3.77 5.45 -23.61
C ILE A 201 3.40 4.23 -22.76
N LEU A 202 3.97 3.06 -23.05
CA LEU A 202 3.77 1.85 -22.24
C LEU A 202 4.21 2.06 -20.79
N PHE A 203 5.41 2.62 -20.59
CA PHE A 203 5.93 2.92 -19.26
C PHE A 203 5.03 3.91 -18.51
N LEU A 204 4.61 4.99 -19.16
CA LEU A 204 3.72 5.99 -18.55
C LEU A 204 2.32 5.44 -18.23
N ALA A 205 1.81 4.53 -19.05
CA ALA A 205 0.53 3.86 -18.80
C ALA A 205 0.59 2.99 -17.54
N LEU A 206 1.65 2.19 -17.41
CA LEU A 206 1.88 1.41 -16.19
C LEU A 206 2.12 2.32 -14.97
N LEU A 207 2.84 3.43 -15.15
CA LEU A 207 3.08 4.37 -14.06
C LEU A 207 1.79 5.02 -13.58
N LYS A 208 0.90 5.39 -14.48
CA LYS A 208 -0.43 5.94 -14.15
C LYS A 208 -1.21 4.95 -13.27
N GLU A 209 -1.23 3.66 -13.64
CA GLU A 209 -1.90 2.60 -12.87
C GLU A 209 -1.30 2.42 -11.48
N GLU A 210 0.02 2.59 -11.32
CA GLU A 210 0.66 2.56 -10.01
C GLU A 210 0.30 3.78 -9.13
N TYR A 211 0.02 4.93 -9.74
CA TYR A 211 -0.44 6.12 -9.02
C TYR A 211 -1.94 6.10 -8.71
N ALA A 212 -2.75 5.40 -9.50
CA ALA A 212 -4.22 5.35 -9.36
C ALA A 212 -4.69 4.50 -8.16
N LEU A 213 -3.81 3.72 -7.50
CA LEU A 213 -4.10 2.89 -6.32
C LEU A 213 -5.23 1.85 -6.50
N SER A 214 -5.72 1.64 -7.73
CA SER A 214 -6.71 0.62 -8.05
C SER A 214 -6.03 -0.73 -8.29
N HIS A 215 -5.73 -1.46 -7.20
CA HIS A 215 -5.15 -2.80 -7.27
C HIS A 215 -6.16 -3.93 -7.53
N GLU A 216 -7.45 -3.62 -7.70
CA GLU A 216 -8.46 -4.61 -8.07
C GLU A 216 -8.82 -4.49 -9.56
N ASN A 217 -8.39 -5.47 -10.36
CA ASN A 217 -8.87 -5.72 -11.73
C ASN A 217 -8.69 -4.55 -12.73
N SER A 218 -7.52 -3.90 -12.71
CA SER A 218 -7.12 -2.96 -13.75
C SER A 218 -6.81 -3.71 -15.05
N SER A 219 -7.76 -3.71 -16.00
CA SER A 219 -7.60 -4.31 -17.33
C SER A 219 -6.52 -3.62 -18.18
N THR A 220 -6.08 -2.42 -17.79
CA THR A 220 -5.05 -1.62 -18.46
C THR A 220 -3.63 -2.17 -18.25
N ARG A 221 -3.40 -3.03 -17.24
CA ARG A 221 -2.12 -3.74 -17.04
C ARG A 221 -1.95 -4.96 -17.95
N GLU A 222 -3.05 -5.42 -18.56
CA GLU A 222 -3.03 -6.61 -19.42
C GLU A 222 -2.30 -6.32 -20.73
N GLN A 223 -1.59 -7.33 -21.26
CA GLN A 223 -0.86 -7.23 -22.51
C GLN A 223 -1.69 -6.63 -23.66
N ASN A 224 -2.94 -7.08 -23.82
CA ASN A 224 -3.80 -6.64 -24.91
C ASN A 224 -4.20 -5.16 -24.78
N ALA A 225 -4.45 -4.69 -23.56
CA ALA A 225 -4.79 -3.28 -23.33
C ALA A 225 -3.59 -2.38 -23.64
N LEU A 226 -2.41 -2.75 -23.12
CA LEU A 226 -1.16 -2.03 -23.39
C LEU A 226 -0.82 -1.96 -24.89
N LEU A 227 -0.93 -3.09 -25.59
CA LEU A 227 -0.71 -3.12 -27.05
C LEU A 227 -1.75 -2.27 -27.80
N ASN A 228 -2.98 -2.19 -27.31
CA ASN A 228 -4.00 -1.36 -27.92
C ASN A 228 -3.74 0.14 -27.74
N LEU A 229 -3.03 0.57 -26.70
CA LEU A 229 -2.66 1.98 -26.54
C LEU A 229 -1.69 2.47 -27.62
N ILE A 230 -0.80 1.60 -28.09
CA ILE A 230 0.32 1.97 -28.97
C ILE A 230 0.17 1.48 -30.43
N SER A 231 -0.94 0.83 -30.75
CA SER A 231 -1.18 0.25 -32.08
C SER A 231 -2.42 0.86 -32.73
N GLU A 232 -2.34 1.23 -34.00
CA GLU A 232 -3.49 1.77 -34.74
C GLU A 232 -4.30 0.66 -35.43
N ASN A 233 -3.66 -0.45 -35.79
CA ASN A 233 -4.27 -1.57 -36.49
C ASN A 233 -3.69 -2.93 -36.04
N GLU A 234 -4.28 -4.03 -36.52
CA GLU A 234 -3.86 -5.38 -36.14
C GLU A 234 -2.43 -5.74 -36.58
N LEU A 235 -1.96 -5.15 -37.68
CA LEU A 235 -0.60 -5.37 -38.16
C LEU A 235 0.42 -4.74 -37.21
N GLU A 236 0.19 -3.50 -36.78
CA GLU A 236 1.01 -2.84 -35.78
C GLU A 236 0.93 -3.54 -34.43
N LEU A 237 -0.23 -4.06 -34.04
CA LEU A 237 -0.39 -4.82 -32.79
C LEU A 237 0.55 -6.03 -32.77
N ARG A 238 0.63 -6.78 -33.87
CA ARG A 238 1.56 -7.92 -33.99
C ARG A 238 3.03 -7.49 -33.96
N GLN A 239 3.36 -6.36 -34.58
CA GLN A 239 4.73 -5.83 -34.56
C GLN A 239 5.14 -5.33 -33.17
N ASN A 240 4.24 -4.60 -32.52
CA ASN A 240 4.46 -4.01 -31.20
C ASN A 240 4.49 -5.06 -30.09
N LYS A 241 4.01 -6.29 -30.33
CA LYS A 241 4.09 -7.40 -29.36
C LYS A 241 5.52 -7.63 -28.85
N LYS A 242 6.52 -7.46 -29.73
CA LYS A 242 7.96 -7.55 -29.41
C LYS A 242 8.42 -6.56 -28.34
N LEU A 243 7.68 -5.48 -28.09
CA LEU A 243 8.01 -4.51 -27.03
C LEU A 243 7.68 -5.04 -25.62
N LEU A 244 6.90 -6.12 -25.53
CA LEU A 244 6.47 -6.77 -24.29
C LEU A 244 6.89 -8.26 -24.24
N GLU A 245 7.88 -8.64 -25.06
CA GLU A 245 8.55 -9.94 -25.01
C GLU A 245 9.86 -9.83 -24.20
N ASP A 246 10.36 -10.95 -23.68
CA ASP A 246 11.44 -10.95 -22.67
C ASP A 246 12.76 -10.33 -23.18
N ASP A 247 12.96 -10.29 -24.50
CA ASP A 247 14.08 -9.64 -25.18
C ASP A 247 13.89 -8.13 -25.41
N SER A 248 12.72 -7.58 -25.08
CA SER A 248 12.44 -6.16 -25.21
C SER A 248 13.28 -5.34 -24.24
N LYS A 249 13.52 -4.07 -24.58
CA LYS A 249 14.26 -3.17 -23.70
C LYS A 249 13.57 -3.01 -22.34
N LEU A 250 12.24 -2.95 -22.32
CA LEU A 250 11.48 -2.74 -21.08
C LEU A 250 11.69 -3.89 -20.09
N LEU A 251 11.77 -5.12 -20.58
CA LEU A 251 11.90 -6.33 -19.76
C LEU A 251 13.36 -6.68 -19.48
N SER A 252 14.22 -6.68 -20.51
CA SER A 252 15.64 -7.01 -20.37
C SER A 252 16.42 -6.02 -19.48
N SER A 253 15.97 -4.77 -19.41
CA SER A 253 16.54 -3.76 -18.50
C SER A 253 15.86 -3.67 -17.14
N PHE A 254 14.92 -4.58 -16.85
CA PHE A 254 14.15 -4.63 -15.60
C PHE A 254 13.43 -3.30 -15.29
N LEU A 255 12.98 -2.57 -16.31
CA LEU A 255 12.12 -1.38 -16.13
C LEU A 255 10.67 -1.79 -15.84
N VAL A 256 10.23 -2.86 -16.49
CA VAL A 256 8.90 -3.43 -16.40
C VAL A 256 9.06 -4.92 -16.10
N GLU A 257 8.22 -5.45 -15.24
CA GLU A 257 8.10 -6.86 -14.88
C GLU A 257 6.67 -7.32 -15.22
N TYR A 258 6.42 -8.64 -15.21
CA TYR A 258 5.09 -9.18 -15.44
C TYR A 258 4.81 -10.43 -14.62
N ASP A 259 3.53 -10.65 -14.34
CA ASP A 259 2.98 -11.88 -13.76
C ASP A 259 2.16 -12.62 -14.82
N GLU A 260 2.27 -13.95 -14.82
CA GLU A 260 1.47 -14.84 -15.66
C GLU A 260 0.30 -15.39 -14.84
N TYR A 261 -0.91 -15.29 -15.40
CA TYR A 261 -2.12 -15.87 -14.81
C TYR A 261 -2.98 -16.50 -15.88
N LEU A 262 -3.79 -17.48 -15.47
CA LEU A 262 -4.81 -18.08 -16.33
C LEU A 262 -6.04 -17.17 -16.31
N ASN A 263 -6.45 -16.70 -17.48
CA ASN A 263 -7.70 -15.99 -17.61
C ASN A 263 -8.90 -16.94 -17.50
N ALA A 264 -10.12 -16.40 -17.46
CA ALA A 264 -11.35 -17.19 -17.29
C ALA A 264 -11.59 -18.26 -18.39
N PHE A 265 -10.86 -18.18 -19.50
CA PHE A 265 -10.92 -19.13 -20.62
C PHE A 265 -9.79 -20.16 -20.59
N GLY A 266 -8.94 -20.15 -19.55
CA GLY A 266 -7.78 -21.03 -19.45
C GLY A 266 -6.63 -20.67 -20.39
N GLU A 267 -6.64 -19.48 -21.00
CA GLU A 267 -5.50 -18.96 -21.74
C GLU A 267 -4.53 -18.25 -20.78
N LEU A 268 -3.23 -18.37 -21.06
CA LEU A 268 -2.18 -17.70 -20.30
C LEU A 268 -2.16 -16.21 -20.67
N SER A 269 -2.43 -15.33 -19.69
CA SER A 269 -2.38 -13.88 -19.81
C SER A 269 -1.21 -13.31 -19.02
N LYS A 270 -0.62 -12.22 -19.52
CA LYS A 270 0.45 -11.45 -18.86
C LYS A 270 -0.08 -10.11 -18.34
N SER A 271 0.15 -9.83 -17.06
CA SER A 271 -0.10 -8.53 -16.42
C SER A 271 1.24 -7.86 -16.14
N PHE A 272 1.43 -6.63 -16.62
CA PHE A 272 2.70 -5.91 -16.49
C PHE A 272 2.65 -4.86 -15.38
N PHE A 273 3.80 -4.60 -14.76
CA PHE A 273 4.00 -3.60 -13.71
C PHE A 273 5.41 -3.00 -13.79
N ILE A 274 5.61 -1.80 -13.25
CA ILE A 274 6.95 -1.18 -13.20
C ILE A 274 7.73 -1.82 -12.05
N SER A 275 9.01 -2.09 -12.25
CA SER A 275 9.86 -2.64 -11.20
C SER A 275 9.97 -1.70 -10.00
N ASP A 276 10.09 -2.28 -8.80
CA ASP A 276 10.11 -1.52 -7.55
C ASP A 276 11.25 -0.50 -7.48
N GLU A 277 12.43 -0.85 -8.01
CA GLU A 277 13.61 0.02 -8.04
C GLU A 277 13.35 1.30 -8.86
N ILE A 278 12.68 1.14 -10.00
CA ILE A 278 12.34 2.25 -10.89
C ILE A 278 11.18 3.06 -10.32
N LEU A 279 10.18 2.40 -9.71
CA LEU A 279 9.11 3.10 -9.00
C LEU A 279 9.66 3.93 -7.84
N GLU A 280 10.61 3.39 -7.06
CA GLU A 280 11.31 4.15 -6.02
C GLU A 280 12.05 5.34 -6.61
N ARG A 281 12.75 5.18 -7.74
CA ARG A 281 13.44 6.27 -8.41
C ARG A 281 12.49 7.38 -8.88
N VAL A 282 11.33 7.04 -9.44
CA VAL A 282 10.32 8.01 -9.92
C VAL A 282 9.60 8.69 -8.75
N ILE A 283 9.27 7.94 -7.68
CA ILE A 283 8.51 8.44 -6.54
C ILE A 283 9.40 9.20 -5.53
N ASN A 284 10.66 8.80 -5.34
CA ASN A 284 11.60 9.40 -4.38
C ASN A 284 12.34 10.65 -4.91
N SER A 285 11.75 11.38 -5.86
CA SER A 285 12.00 12.83 -5.88
C SER A 285 11.54 13.36 -4.50
N PRO A 286 12.33 14.18 -3.79
CA PRO A 286 12.26 14.28 -2.33
C PRO A 286 10.96 14.94 -1.86
N THR A 287 9.90 14.15 -1.72
CA THR A 287 8.62 14.59 -1.12
C THR A 287 7.97 13.41 -0.40
N LYS A 288 8.15 13.37 0.93
CA LYS A 288 7.25 13.02 2.06
C LYS A 288 5.92 12.21 1.87
N GLN A 289 5.62 11.58 0.73
CA GLN A 289 4.29 11.00 0.46
C GLN A 289 4.14 9.52 0.83
N SER A 290 5.23 8.75 0.97
CA SER A 290 5.15 7.36 1.46
C SER A 290 4.73 7.29 2.94
N GLN A 291 5.09 8.30 3.74
CA GLN A 291 4.69 8.42 5.15
C GLN A 291 3.19 8.72 5.30
N ILE A 292 2.66 9.62 4.45
CA ILE A 292 1.26 10.07 4.51
C ILE A 292 0.26 8.92 4.21
N LYS A 293 0.60 7.97 3.31
CA LYS A 293 -0.28 6.84 2.95
C LYS A 293 -0.38 5.78 4.06
N LEU A 294 0.72 5.49 4.74
CA LEU A 294 0.75 4.55 5.86
C LEU A 294 0.04 5.15 7.09
N GLU A 295 0.31 6.43 7.37
CA GLU A 295 -0.36 7.16 8.45
C GLU A 295 -1.88 7.26 8.24
N SER A 296 -2.36 7.49 7.01
CA SER A 296 -3.79 7.55 6.72
C SER A 296 -4.48 6.18 6.85
N LEU A 297 -3.88 5.12 6.29
CA LEU A 297 -4.42 3.76 6.37
C LEU A 297 -4.46 3.21 7.80
N VAL A 298 -3.47 3.58 8.63
CA VAL A 298 -3.44 3.18 10.05
C VAL A 298 -4.42 4.01 10.89
N LYS A 299 -4.56 5.31 10.63
CA LYS A 299 -5.54 6.18 11.29
C LYS A 299 -6.99 5.75 11.04
N GLU A 300 -7.30 5.21 9.86
CA GLU A 300 -8.65 4.70 9.54
C GLU A 300 -9.03 3.45 10.33
N GLN A 301 -8.06 2.66 10.80
CA GLN A 301 -8.30 1.35 11.41
C GLN A 301 -8.25 1.36 12.95
N GLU A 302 -7.63 2.37 13.58
CA GLU A 302 -7.46 2.55 15.05
C GLU A 302 -6.86 1.37 15.86
N ILE A 303 -6.49 0.26 15.20
CA ILE A 303 -5.98 -0.97 15.85
C ILE A 303 -4.48 -0.87 16.12
N PHE A 304 -3.72 -0.32 15.16
CA PHE A 304 -2.26 -0.28 15.20
C PHE A 304 -1.74 1.13 15.48
N GLU A 305 -0.61 1.20 16.15
CA GLU A 305 0.20 2.41 16.24
C GLU A 305 1.36 2.30 15.24
N LEU A 306 1.40 3.22 14.28
CA LEU A 306 2.50 3.31 13.32
C LEU A 306 3.68 4.01 13.99
N ILE A 307 4.83 3.32 14.04
CA ILE A 307 6.06 3.83 14.63
C ILE A 307 7.15 3.84 13.57
N GLU A 308 7.74 5.02 13.35
CA GLU A 308 8.96 5.17 12.57
C GLU A 308 10.18 4.97 13.48
N PRO A 309 11.02 3.94 13.22
CA PRO A 309 12.10 3.63 14.12
C PRO A 309 13.24 4.65 13.97
N ASN A 310 13.52 5.39 15.05
CA ASN A 310 14.59 6.39 15.10
C ASN A 310 15.85 5.90 15.82
N ILE A 311 15.75 4.82 16.61
CA ILE A 311 16.85 4.27 17.40
C ILE A 311 17.77 3.41 16.54
N ASP A 312 19.08 3.71 16.52
CA ASP A 312 20.07 2.85 15.88
C ASP A 312 20.28 1.56 16.67
N ILE A 313 20.50 0.44 15.99
CA ILE A 313 20.76 -0.82 16.67
C ILE A 313 22.10 -0.81 17.43
N ASN A 314 23.07 -0.03 16.94
CA ASN A 314 24.36 0.17 17.62
C ASN A 314 24.18 0.96 18.92
N ASP A 315 23.06 1.69 19.05
CA ASP A 315 22.76 2.44 20.25
C ASP A 315 22.21 1.58 21.39
N ILE A 316 21.89 0.31 21.12
CA ILE A 316 21.26 -0.59 22.06
C ILE A 316 22.30 -1.57 22.58
N ILE A 317 22.38 -1.68 23.91
CA ILE A 317 23.22 -2.67 24.57
C ILE A 317 22.44 -3.98 24.58
N ILE A 318 22.81 -4.88 23.67
CA ILE A 318 22.20 -6.19 23.46
C ILE A 318 23.33 -7.23 23.52
N PRO A 319 23.10 -8.44 24.07
CA PRO A 319 24.09 -9.52 24.05
C PRO A 319 24.68 -9.77 22.65
N GLU A 320 25.98 -10.06 22.59
CA GLU A 320 26.72 -10.27 21.33
C GLU A 320 26.07 -11.36 20.44
N ASN A 321 25.62 -12.45 21.06
CA ASN A 321 24.92 -13.55 20.36
C ASN A 321 23.65 -13.05 19.64
N THR A 322 22.93 -12.10 20.22
CA THR A 322 21.73 -11.52 19.62
C THR A 322 22.09 -10.61 18.44
N LYS A 323 23.17 -9.84 18.53
CA LYS A 323 23.66 -9.02 17.41
C LYS A 323 24.06 -9.90 16.23
N GLU A 324 24.73 -11.01 16.50
CA GLU A 324 25.13 -11.99 15.48
C GLU A 324 23.91 -12.61 14.80
N LEU A 325 22.90 -13.03 15.57
CA LEU A 325 21.64 -13.56 15.04
C LEU A 325 20.91 -12.54 14.16
N LEU A 326 20.81 -11.28 14.61
CA LEU A 326 20.20 -10.21 13.82
C LEU A 326 20.99 -9.91 12.54
N SER A 327 22.32 -9.98 12.60
CA SER A 327 23.17 -9.87 11.41
C SER A 327 22.88 -11.00 10.41
N ASN A 328 22.58 -12.21 10.89
CA ASN A 328 22.26 -13.35 10.04
C ASN A 328 20.90 -13.18 9.35
N ILE A 329 19.89 -12.62 10.05
CA ILE A 329 18.59 -12.28 9.46
C ILE A 329 18.76 -11.21 8.37
N LEU A 330 19.56 -10.16 8.63
CA LEU A 330 19.81 -9.10 7.65
C LEU A 330 20.55 -9.62 6.41
N LYS A 331 21.47 -10.57 6.58
CA LYS A 331 22.21 -11.22 5.48
C LYS A 331 21.34 -12.11 4.59
N GLN A 332 20.10 -12.46 5.00
CA GLN A 332 19.17 -13.18 4.13
C GLN A 332 18.79 -12.39 2.86
N LYS A 333 18.96 -11.05 2.87
CA LYS A 333 18.79 -10.19 1.69
C LYS A 333 20.08 -9.90 0.93
N ASP A 334 21.22 -10.42 1.36
CA ASP A 334 22.47 -10.22 0.63
C ASP A 334 22.39 -10.96 -0.72
N LYS A 335 22.59 -10.21 -1.81
CA LYS A 335 22.55 -10.72 -3.18
C LYS A 335 23.46 -11.94 -3.35
N LYS A 336 24.65 -11.94 -2.73
CA LYS A 336 25.59 -13.06 -2.79
C LYS A 336 25.06 -14.31 -2.08
N VAL A 337 24.31 -14.12 -1.00
CA VAL A 337 23.70 -15.23 -0.23
C VAL A 337 22.53 -15.81 -1.03
N LEU A 338 21.66 -14.96 -1.58
CA LEU A 338 20.53 -15.39 -2.42
C LEU A 338 20.98 -16.12 -3.69
N GLU A 339 22.01 -15.61 -4.39
CA GLU A 339 22.61 -16.28 -5.55
C GLU A 339 23.17 -17.65 -5.17
N ARG A 340 23.85 -17.77 -4.02
CA ARG A 340 24.40 -19.05 -3.55
C ARG A 340 23.30 -20.04 -3.15
N LEU A 341 22.25 -19.59 -2.47
CA LEU A 341 21.11 -20.43 -2.11
C LEU A 341 20.35 -20.92 -3.36
N SER A 342 20.22 -20.06 -4.37
CA SER A 342 19.66 -20.41 -5.68
C SER A 342 20.50 -21.45 -6.41
N LEU A 343 21.84 -21.31 -6.41
CA LEU A 343 22.76 -22.31 -6.97
C LEU A 343 22.64 -23.68 -6.27
N TRP A 344 22.30 -23.70 -4.98
CA TRP A 344 22.04 -24.92 -4.23
C TRP A 344 20.62 -25.47 -4.39
N GLY A 345 19.78 -24.84 -5.21
CA GLY A 345 18.39 -25.26 -5.44
C GLY A 345 17.44 -24.96 -4.29
N ILE A 346 17.85 -24.14 -3.32
CA ILE A 346 17.01 -23.73 -2.20
C ILE A 346 16.16 -22.54 -2.64
N LYS A 347 14.84 -22.74 -2.78
CA LYS A 347 13.89 -21.66 -3.06
C LYS A 347 13.72 -20.79 -1.81
N THR A 348 14.18 -19.54 -1.87
CA THR A 348 13.95 -18.53 -0.83
C THR A 348 12.90 -17.53 -1.30
N SER A 349 11.97 -17.13 -0.42
CA SER A 349 11.05 -16.02 -0.72
C SER A 349 11.82 -14.69 -0.78
N LYS A 350 11.37 -13.75 -1.62
CA LYS A 350 11.97 -12.39 -1.73
C LYS A 350 11.80 -11.59 -0.43
N ASN A 351 10.86 -11.98 0.44
CA ASN A 351 10.55 -11.31 1.69
C ASN A 351 11.25 -12.00 2.87
N ILE A 352 11.84 -11.20 3.77
CA ILE A 352 12.37 -11.73 5.03
C ILE A 352 11.18 -12.19 5.86
N GLU A 353 11.19 -13.46 6.22
CA GLU A 353 10.26 -14.08 7.13
C GLU A 353 11.00 -14.42 8.41
N ALA A 354 10.57 -13.83 9.52
CA ALA A 354 11.18 -14.08 10.82
C ALA A 354 10.15 -13.85 11.92
N LYS A 355 9.90 -14.87 12.72
CA LYS A 355 9.04 -14.82 13.90
C LYS A 355 9.93 -14.84 15.12
N ILE A 356 10.03 -13.69 15.76
CA ILE A 356 10.98 -13.44 16.85
C ILE A 356 10.21 -13.16 18.14
N ILE A 357 10.64 -13.78 19.23
CA ILE A 357 10.15 -13.47 20.57
C ILE A 357 11.25 -12.90 21.44
N PHE A 358 10.97 -11.74 22.05
CA PHE A 358 11.82 -11.06 23.03
C PHE A 358 11.23 -11.26 24.41
N TYR A 359 11.96 -11.93 25.29
CA TYR A 359 11.50 -12.25 26.64
C TYR A 359 12.52 -11.83 27.69
N GLY A 360 12.06 -11.45 28.88
CA GLY A 360 12.92 -11.05 29.98
C GLY A 360 12.26 -10.03 30.91
N PRO A 361 12.94 -9.59 32.00
CA PRO A 361 12.36 -8.64 32.94
C PRO A 361 11.92 -7.32 32.29
N PRO A 362 10.97 -6.58 32.89
CA PRO A 362 10.59 -5.26 32.41
C PRO A 362 11.79 -4.29 32.47
N GLY A 363 11.80 -3.29 31.59
CA GLY A 363 12.84 -2.25 31.59
C GLY A 363 14.20 -2.63 30.99
N THR A 364 14.36 -3.84 30.45
CA THR A 364 15.61 -4.33 29.81
C THR A 364 15.75 -3.94 28.33
N GLY A 365 14.81 -3.18 27.76
CA GLY A 365 14.93 -2.64 26.40
C GLY A 365 14.38 -3.53 25.28
N LYS A 366 13.49 -4.48 25.57
CA LYS A 366 12.84 -5.37 24.57
C LYS A 366 12.17 -4.59 23.43
N THR A 367 11.26 -3.67 23.75
CA THR A 367 10.54 -2.85 22.75
C THR A 367 11.50 -1.93 21.99
N MET A 368 12.47 -1.32 22.69
CA MET A 368 13.50 -0.48 22.07
C MET A 368 14.34 -1.27 21.07
N SER A 369 14.67 -2.52 21.39
CA SER A 369 15.39 -3.43 20.50
C SER A 369 14.59 -3.77 19.26
N ALA A 370 13.26 -3.93 19.37
CA ALA A 370 12.40 -4.15 18.22
C ALA A 370 12.45 -2.96 17.24
N PHE A 371 12.48 -1.74 17.75
CA PHE A 371 12.66 -0.54 16.93
C PHE A 371 14.05 -0.47 16.30
N GLY A 372 15.11 -0.84 17.04
CA GLY A 372 16.46 -0.93 16.48
C GLY A 372 16.57 -1.94 15.33
N VAL A 373 15.96 -3.11 15.48
CA VAL A 373 15.85 -4.12 14.41
C VAL A 373 15.11 -3.54 13.21
N ALA A 374 13.98 -2.87 13.44
CA ALA A 374 13.20 -2.26 12.37
C ALA A 374 13.98 -1.21 11.58
N LYS A 375 14.75 -0.36 12.26
CA LYS A 375 15.62 0.63 11.62
C LYS A 375 16.70 -0.04 10.78
N ALA A 376 17.34 -1.08 11.31
CA ALA A 376 18.36 -1.84 10.59
C ALA A 376 17.79 -2.53 9.32
N MET A 377 16.53 -2.98 9.39
CA MET A 377 15.80 -3.55 8.25
C MET A 377 15.19 -2.50 7.31
N LYS A 378 15.28 -1.21 7.65
CA LYS A 378 14.64 -0.08 6.95
C LYS A 378 13.12 -0.24 6.80
N LYS A 379 12.46 -0.84 7.79
CA LYS A 379 11.02 -1.09 7.80
C LYS A 379 10.31 -0.25 8.87
N ALA A 380 9.11 0.23 8.55
CA ALA A 380 8.22 0.81 9.56
C ALA A 380 7.70 -0.28 10.53
N VAL A 381 7.24 0.12 11.70
CA VAL A 381 6.68 -0.79 12.71
C VAL A 381 5.19 -0.52 12.87
N LEU A 382 4.38 -1.56 12.72
CA LEU A 382 3.00 -1.57 13.17
C LEU A 382 2.98 -2.20 14.56
N SER A 383 2.89 -1.35 15.57
CA SER A 383 2.83 -1.76 16.96
C SER A 383 1.39 -2.03 17.38
N PHE A 384 1.19 -3.17 18.03
CA PHE A 384 -0.06 -3.55 18.64
C PHE A 384 0.19 -3.89 20.10
N ASP A 385 -0.60 -3.28 20.98
CA ASP A 385 -0.54 -3.54 22.42
C ASP A 385 -1.52 -4.67 22.76
N CYS A 386 -0.96 -5.84 23.06
CA CYS A 386 -1.71 -7.06 23.37
C CYS A 386 -2.60 -6.93 24.60
N SER A 387 -2.27 -6.04 25.55
CA SER A 387 -3.07 -5.80 26.75
C SER A 387 -4.47 -5.22 26.43
N LYS A 388 -4.62 -4.57 25.26
CA LYS A 388 -5.88 -3.92 24.84
C LYS A 388 -6.93 -4.88 24.31
N ILE A 389 -6.57 -6.15 24.01
CA ILE A 389 -7.52 -7.12 23.44
C ILE A 389 -8.59 -7.53 24.44
N LEU A 390 -8.23 -7.72 25.72
CA LEU A 390 -9.17 -8.17 26.74
C LEU A 390 -10.10 -7.06 27.26
N SER A 391 -9.67 -5.79 27.24
CA SER A 391 -10.34 -4.70 27.95
C SER A 391 -11.45 -3.99 27.16
N LYS A 392 -11.34 -3.90 25.82
CA LYS A 392 -12.30 -3.14 25.01
C LYS A 392 -13.47 -3.97 24.44
N TRP A 393 -13.39 -5.30 24.43
CA TRP A 393 -14.27 -6.14 23.61
C TRP A 393 -14.68 -7.44 24.31
N VAL A 394 -15.55 -7.31 25.31
CA VAL A 394 -16.17 -8.46 25.99
C VAL A 394 -17.22 -9.07 25.06
N GLY A 395 -16.96 -10.27 24.51
CA GLY A 395 -17.95 -11.06 23.75
C GLY A 395 -17.49 -11.61 22.38
N GLU A 396 -16.43 -11.05 21.77
CA GLU A 396 -15.98 -11.40 20.39
C GLU A 396 -14.44 -11.61 20.28
N SER A 397 -13.79 -12.04 21.37
CA SER A 397 -12.33 -12.09 21.48
C SER A 397 -11.63 -12.91 20.37
N GLU A 398 -12.29 -13.95 19.85
CA GLU A 398 -11.78 -14.80 18.75
C GLU A 398 -11.73 -14.09 17.39
N GLN A 399 -12.81 -13.37 17.04
CA GLN A 399 -12.89 -12.60 15.80
C GLN A 399 -11.87 -11.44 15.83
N ASN A 400 -11.63 -10.89 17.01
CA ASN A 400 -10.69 -9.79 17.20
C ASN A 400 -9.24 -10.19 16.91
N VAL A 401 -8.80 -11.38 17.34
CA VAL A 401 -7.46 -11.87 17.00
C VAL A 401 -7.31 -12.01 15.49
N ARG A 402 -8.29 -12.61 14.80
CA ARG A 402 -8.26 -12.73 13.32
C ARG A 402 -8.23 -11.35 12.65
N LYS A 403 -9.07 -10.43 13.12
CA LYS A 403 -9.14 -9.05 12.61
C LYS A 403 -7.81 -8.33 12.67
N ILE A 404 -7.00 -8.52 13.71
CA ILE A 404 -5.66 -7.92 13.82
C ILE A 404 -4.76 -8.39 12.67
N PHE A 405 -4.63 -9.70 12.48
CA PHE A 405 -3.77 -10.26 11.42
C PHE A 405 -4.31 -9.98 10.02
N ASP A 406 -5.62 -10.03 9.82
CA ASP A 406 -6.26 -9.69 8.55
C ASP A 406 -6.07 -8.21 8.21
N THR A 407 -6.18 -7.33 9.20
CA THR A 407 -5.93 -5.89 9.05
C THR A 407 -4.48 -5.63 8.74
N TYR A 408 -3.55 -6.25 9.47
CA TYR A 408 -2.13 -6.17 9.17
C TYR A 408 -1.87 -6.65 7.73
N LYS A 409 -2.45 -7.78 7.31
CA LYS A 409 -2.27 -8.31 5.95
C LYS A 409 -2.77 -7.33 4.89
N LYS A 410 -3.93 -6.71 5.11
CA LYS A 410 -4.45 -5.65 4.22
C LYS A 410 -3.47 -4.47 4.13
N ILE A 411 -3.00 -3.97 5.28
CA ILE A 411 -2.04 -2.86 5.32
C ILE A 411 -0.73 -3.26 4.63
N ALA A 412 -0.21 -4.44 4.93
CA ALA A 412 1.04 -4.96 4.37
C ALA A 412 0.96 -5.16 2.86
N ASN A 413 -0.20 -5.59 2.32
CA ASN A 413 -0.43 -5.73 0.89
C ASN A 413 -0.57 -4.36 0.19
N SER A 414 -1.07 -3.34 0.89
CA SER A 414 -1.17 -1.97 0.38
C SER A 414 0.15 -1.18 0.52
N CYS A 415 1.17 -1.74 1.17
CA CYS A 415 2.45 -1.10 1.42
C CYS A 415 3.55 -1.71 0.53
N LYS A 416 4.37 -0.85 -0.08
CA LYS A 416 5.54 -1.27 -0.89
C LYS A 416 6.51 -2.18 -0.15
N GLN A 417 6.71 -1.93 1.14
CA GLN A 417 7.50 -2.80 2.01
C GLN A 417 6.61 -3.22 3.17
N SER A 418 6.45 -4.53 3.36
CA SER A 418 5.68 -5.05 4.49
C SER A 418 6.33 -4.59 5.80
N PRO A 419 5.61 -3.81 6.64
CA PRO A 419 6.12 -3.33 7.91
C PRO A 419 6.42 -4.50 8.86
N ILE A 420 7.10 -4.24 9.97
CA ILE A 420 7.25 -5.22 11.03
C ILE A 420 6.00 -5.18 11.90
N LEU A 421 5.39 -6.34 12.15
CA LEU A 421 4.35 -6.46 13.15
C LEU A 421 5.00 -6.60 14.54
N LEU A 422 4.84 -5.59 15.39
CA LEU A 422 5.27 -5.64 16.78
C LEU A 422 4.05 -5.94 17.66
N LEU A 423 4.07 -7.10 18.31
CA LEU A 423 3.09 -7.48 19.33
C LEU A 423 3.69 -7.20 20.70
N ASN A 424 3.39 -6.03 21.25
CA ASN A 424 3.95 -5.58 22.52
C ASN A 424 3.12 -6.15 23.69
N GLU A 425 3.80 -6.58 24.76
CA GLU A 425 3.17 -7.14 25.96
C GLU A 425 2.26 -8.35 25.66
N ALA A 426 2.74 -9.26 24.82
CA ALA A 426 2.03 -10.47 24.42
C ALA A 426 1.87 -11.51 25.55
N ASP A 427 2.15 -11.13 26.79
CA ASP A 427 2.07 -11.93 28.01
C ASP A 427 0.74 -12.68 28.14
N GLN A 428 -0.37 -12.00 27.81
CA GLN A 428 -1.71 -12.57 27.91
C GLN A 428 -1.99 -13.68 26.88
N PHE A 429 -1.25 -13.72 25.77
CA PHE A 429 -1.42 -14.75 24.74
C PHE A 429 -0.44 -15.89 24.91
N LEU A 430 0.70 -15.62 25.51
CA LEU A 430 1.85 -16.52 25.57
C LEU A 430 1.95 -17.28 26.89
N SER A 431 1.13 -16.94 27.89
CA SER A 431 1.07 -17.61 29.18
C SER A 431 0.59 -19.06 29.06
N THR A 432 1.02 -19.89 30.02
CA THR A 432 0.55 -21.27 30.17
C THR A 432 -0.97 -21.32 30.24
N ARG A 433 -1.53 -22.31 29.56
CA ARG A 433 -2.96 -22.60 29.58
C ARG A 433 -3.45 -22.72 31.02
N ILE A 434 -4.55 -22.05 31.32
CA ILE A 434 -5.17 -22.13 32.64
C ILE A 434 -5.91 -23.47 32.72
N GLU A 435 -5.47 -24.35 33.62
CA GLU A 435 -6.17 -25.59 33.96
C GLU A 435 -7.36 -25.27 34.88
N GLY A 436 -8.42 -24.71 34.30
CA GLY A 436 -9.64 -24.32 34.99
C GLY A 436 -10.86 -24.59 34.13
N GLY A 437 -11.91 -25.19 34.71
CA GLY A 437 -13.13 -25.58 34.01
C GLY A 437 -14.11 -24.44 33.73
N SER A 438 -13.75 -23.18 34.02
CA SER A 438 -14.64 -22.04 33.87
C SER A 438 -14.84 -21.68 32.38
N GLY A 439 -15.97 -21.05 32.05
CA GLY A 439 -16.24 -20.61 30.67
C GLY A 439 -15.20 -19.61 30.15
N SER A 440 -14.63 -18.78 31.03
CA SER A 440 -13.61 -17.78 30.68
C SER A 440 -12.27 -18.43 30.32
N ASP A 441 -11.86 -19.47 31.03
CA ASP A 441 -10.60 -20.20 30.77
C ASP A 441 -10.64 -20.91 29.41
N LYS A 442 -11.81 -21.47 29.04
CA LYS A 442 -12.02 -22.08 27.72
C LYS A 442 -11.91 -21.07 26.59
N MET A 443 -12.55 -19.90 26.74
CA MET A 443 -12.45 -18.81 25.76
C MET A 443 -11.02 -18.30 25.61
N HIS A 444 -10.28 -18.20 26.72
CA HIS A 444 -8.87 -17.80 26.72
C HIS A 444 -7.99 -18.79 25.94
N ASN A 445 -8.15 -20.09 26.22
CA ASN A 445 -7.42 -21.15 25.52
C ASN A 445 -7.77 -21.22 24.02
N GLN A 446 -9.04 -20.98 23.64
CA GLN A 446 -9.44 -20.89 22.23
C GLN A 446 -8.79 -19.70 21.52
N MET A 447 -8.77 -18.53 22.16
CA MET A 447 -8.09 -17.34 21.65
C MET A 447 -6.58 -17.57 21.43
N GLN A 448 -5.91 -18.25 22.37
CA GLN A 448 -4.50 -18.65 22.21
C GLN A 448 -4.28 -19.58 21.01
N ASN A 449 -5.17 -20.54 20.78
CA ASN A 449 -5.08 -21.44 19.62
C ASN A 449 -5.25 -20.69 18.29
N ILE A 450 -6.19 -19.75 18.20
CA ILE A 450 -6.37 -18.91 17.00
C ILE A 450 -5.13 -18.04 16.78
N PHE A 451 -4.57 -17.47 17.85
CA PHE A 451 -3.35 -16.68 17.77
C PHE A 451 -2.17 -17.51 17.25
N LEU A 452 -2.00 -18.76 17.70
CA LEU A 452 -1.02 -19.71 17.17
C LEU A 452 -1.22 -19.99 15.67
N GLU A 453 -2.45 -20.26 15.24
CA GLU A 453 -2.79 -20.51 13.84
C GLU A 453 -2.42 -19.30 12.95
N GLN A 454 -2.67 -18.09 13.45
CA GLN A 454 -2.33 -16.86 12.74
C GLN A 454 -0.82 -16.62 12.65
N ILE A 455 -0.06 -16.86 13.74
CA ILE A 455 1.41 -16.81 13.69
C ILE A 455 1.96 -17.82 12.69
N GLU A 456 1.40 -19.03 12.62
CA GLU A 456 1.84 -20.06 11.68
C GLU A 456 1.67 -19.62 10.22
N ARG A 457 0.52 -19.01 9.90
CA ARG A 457 0.22 -18.47 8.55
C ARG A 457 0.82 -17.10 8.27
N PHE A 458 1.43 -16.45 9.26
CA PHE A 458 1.99 -15.12 9.12
C PHE A 458 3.16 -15.11 8.14
N SER A 459 3.08 -14.21 7.16
CA SER A 459 4.15 -13.93 6.20
C SER A 459 4.73 -12.54 6.47
N GLY A 460 6.04 -12.49 6.67
CA GLY A 460 6.79 -11.27 7.00
C GLY A 460 7.53 -11.38 8.33
N VAL A 461 7.84 -10.23 8.93
CA VAL A 461 8.61 -10.14 10.17
C VAL A 461 7.67 -9.81 11.33
N LEU A 462 7.59 -10.72 12.30
CA LEU A 462 6.81 -10.58 13.53
C LEU A 462 7.75 -10.55 14.71
N ILE A 463 7.61 -9.54 15.56
CA ILE A 463 8.34 -9.44 16.83
C ILE A 463 7.32 -9.39 17.96
N ALA A 464 7.37 -10.34 18.88
CA ALA A 464 6.55 -10.34 20.10
C ALA A 464 7.41 -10.02 21.32
N THR A 465 6.93 -9.17 22.23
CA THR A 465 7.61 -8.90 23.51
C THR A 465 6.82 -9.50 24.67
N THR A 466 7.51 -10.13 25.61
CA THR A 466 6.92 -10.72 26.82
C THR A 466 7.81 -10.49 28.04
N ASN A 467 7.20 -10.33 29.21
CA ASN A 467 7.87 -10.22 30.49
C ASN A 467 8.00 -11.57 31.21
N PHE A 468 7.24 -12.60 30.80
CA PHE A 468 7.25 -13.90 31.46
C PHE A 468 8.32 -14.83 30.88
N LEU A 469 9.29 -15.18 31.74
CA LEU A 469 10.43 -16.05 31.41
C LEU A 469 10.08 -17.55 31.53
N GLU A 470 9.11 -17.92 32.38
CA GLU A 470 8.93 -19.31 32.83
C GLU A 470 7.63 -19.99 32.34
N SER A 471 6.68 -19.24 31.77
CA SER A 471 5.33 -19.75 31.44
C SER A 471 4.98 -19.77 29.95
N LEU A 472 5.97 -19.81 29.05
CA LEU A 472 5.70 -19.93 27.62
C LEU A 472 5.21 -21.34 27.27
N ASP A 473 3.99 -21.48 26.73
CA ASP A 473 3.51 -22.78 26.24
C ASP A 473 4.51 -23.34 25.21
N SER A 474 4.80 -24.64 25.35
CA SER A 474 5.58 -25.42 24.39
C SER A 474 5.10 -25.26 22.95
N ALA A 475 3.79 -25.05 22.74
CA ALA A 475 3.20 -24.80 21.43
C ALA A 475 3.67 -23.46 20.82
N PHE A 476 3.68 -22.38 21.61
CA PHE A 476 4.22 -21.08 21.18
C PHE A 476 5.70 -21.17 20.89
N SER A 477 6.44 -21.83 21.79
CA SER A 477 7.88 -22.03 21.67
C SER A 477 8.28 -22.66 20.32
N ARG A 478 7.46 -23.52 19.71
CA ARG A 478 7.75 -24.17 18.42
C ARG A 478 7.42 -23.33 17.18
N ARG A 479 6.64 -22.24 17.33
CA ARG A 479 6.13 -21.42 16.22
C ARG A 479 6.94 -20.13 16.00
N PHE A 480 7.82 -19.79 16.94
CA PHE A 480 8.81 -18.72 16.77
C PHE A 480 10.14 -19.31 16.31
N ASP A 481 10.70 -18.72 15.26
CA ASP A 481 11.99 -19.10 14.69
C ASP A 481 13.14 -18.74 15.64
N LEU A 482 13.01 -17.62 16.36
CA LEU A 482 14.04 -17.07 17.22
C LEU A 482 13.50 -16.64 18.57
N LYS A 483 14.26 -16.97 19.63
CA LYS A 483 13.95 -16.65 21.03
C LYS A 483 15.13 -15.92 21.62
N ILE A 484 14.92 -14.67 22.00
CA ILE A 484 15.98 -13.81 22.52
C ILE A 484 15.65 -13.41 23.95
N GLU A 485 16.52 -13.84 24.86
CA GLU A 485 16.46 -13.49 26.27
C GLU A 485 17.13 -12.14 26.53
N PHE A 486 16.43 -11.27 27.25
CA PHE A 486 16.93 -9.99 27.74
C PHE A 486 17.15 -10.09 29.24
N LYS A 487 18.41 -10.25 29.64
CA LYS A 487 18.82 -10.28 31.04
C LYS A 487 18.96 -8.87 31.60
N LYS A 488 18.98 -8.75 32.93
CA LYS A 488 19.39 -7.49 33.57
C LYS A 488 20.85 -7.19 33.16
N PRO A 489 21.19 -5.91 32.90
CA PRO A 489 22.54 -5.54 32.49
C PRO A 489 23.54 -5.83 33.59
N ASP A 490 24.73 -6.30 33.22
CA ASP A 490 25.83 -6.51 34.16
C ASP A 490 26.50 -5.17 34.54
N PHE A 491 27.52 -5.21 35.40
CA PHE A 491 28.22 -4.00 35.83
C PHE A 491 28.83 -3.22 34.65
N LYS A 492 29.42 -3.91 33.67
CA LYS A 492 30.07 -3.29 32.52
C LYS A 492 29.05 -2.65 31.58
N ASP A 493 27.93 -3.33 31.38
CA ASP A 493 26.81 -2.82 30.58
C ASP A 493 26.17 -1.60 31.24
N ARG A 494 25.95 -1.63 32.57
CA ARG A 494 25.43 -0.48 33.31
C ARG A 494 26.36 0.73 33.24
N LEU A 495 27.68 0.52 33.33
CA LEU A 495 28.66 1.60 33.20
C LEU A 495 28.54 2.28 31.83
N LYS A 496 28.49 1.50 30.74
CA LYS A 496 28.25 2.03 29.38
C LYS A 496 26.90 2.74 29.25
N MET A 497 25.85 2.25 29.91
CA MET A 497 24.54 2.91 29.93
C MET A 497 24.62 4.28 30.61
N TRP A 498 25.31 4.37 31.74
CA TRP A 498 25.51 5.63 32.45
C TRP A 498 26.30 6.64 31.62
N GLU A 499 27.43 6.24 31.05
CA GLU A 499 28.24 7.09 30.14
C GLU A 499 27.40 7.64 28.98
N LYS A 500 26.49 6.81 28.46
CA LYS A 500 25.64 7.18 27.33
C LYS A 500 24.50 8.10 27.70
N PHE A 501 23.83 7.85 28.83
CA PHE A 501 22.63 8.60 29.22
C PHE A 501 22.95 9.91 29.91
N LEU A 502 24.13 10.04 30.51
CA LEU A 502 24.52 11.30 31.12
C LEU A 502 24.73 12.42 30.09
N PRO A 503 24.30 13.65 30.41
CA PRO A 503 24.49 14.79 29.54
C PRO A 503 25.97 15.15 29.40
N GLN A 504 26.50 15.12 28.17
CA GLN A 504 27.92 15.42 27.88
C GLN A 504 28.30 16.90 28.11
N ASN A 505 27.32 17.81 28.04
CA ASN A 505 27.53 19.26 28.17
C ASN A 505 27.12 19.79 29.55
N ALA A 506 27.01 18.93 30.55
CA ALA A 506 26.62 19.32 31.89
C ALA A 506 27.84 19.42 32.82
N ASP A 507 27.74 20.30 33.81
CA ASP A 507 28.73 20.42 34.86
C ASP A 507 28.50 19.35 35.92
N PHE A 508 29.54 18.58 36.23
CA PHE A 508 29.55 17.56 37.27
C PHE A 508 30.49 17.98 38.40
N GLU A 509 30.20 17.55 39.63
CA GLU A 509 31.13 17.76 40.74
C GLU A 509 32.46 17.01 40.52
N GLU A 510 33.56 17.53 41.07
CA GLU A 510 34.91 16.96 40.86
C GLU A 510 35.04 15.51 41.33
N ALA A 511 34.25 15.10 42.34
CA ALA A 511 34.26 13.75 42.92
C ALA A 511 33.24 12.80 42.26
N PHE A 512 32.75 13.12 41.05
CA PHE A 512 31.72 12.33 40.38
C PHE A 512 32.24 11.00 39.83
N GLU A 513 31.80 9.89 40.42
CA GLU A 513 32.24 8.53 40.06
C GLU A 513 31.12 7.67 39.47
N LEU A 514 31.22 7.41 38.16
CA LEU A 514 30.30 6.55 37.43
C LEU A 514 30.26 5.11 37.95
N GLU A 515 31.42 4.59 38.35
CA GLU A 515 31.56 3.23 38.87
C GLU A 515 30.69 3.01 40.12
N THR A 516 30.52 4.05 40.93
CA THR A 516 29.69 4.00 42.13
C THR A 516 28.20 3.89 41.77
N LEU A 517 27.74 4.56 40.69
CA LEU A 517 26.37 4.42 40.18
C LEU A 517 26.12 3.05 39.54
N ALA A 518 27.12 2.48 38.85
CA ALA A 518 27.01 1.19 38.17
C ALA A 518 26.92 -0.02 39.13
N LYS A 519 27.26 0.14 40.42
CA LYS A 519 27.11 -0.91 41.44
C LYS A 519 25.65 -1.27 41.72
N TYR A 520 24.71 -0.33 41.53
CA TYR A 520 23.29 -0.58 41.75
C TYR A 520 22.69 -1.40 40.60
N GLU A 521 21.93 -2.45 40.91
CA GLU A 521 21.31 -3.38 39.94
C GLU A 521 20.06 -2.79 39.26
N LEU A 522 20.25 -1.67 38.56
CA LEU A 522 19.20 -0.98 37.83
C LEU A 522 19.08 -1.51 36.40
N SER A 523 17.84 -1.57 35.90
CA SER A 523 17.54 -1.78 34.49
C SER A 523 17.83 -0.52 33.66
N GLY A 524 17.97 -0.65 32.34
CA GLY A 524 18.21 0.49 31.47
C GLY A 524 17.12 1.57 31.56
N ALA A 525 15.85 1.16 31.70
CA ALA A 525 14.75 2.09 31.92
C ALA A 525 14.86 2.84 33.26
N GLN A 526 15.27 2.16 34.33
CA GLN A 526 15.49 2.78 35.64
C GLN A 526 16.67 3.76 35.60
N ILE A 527 17.78 3.41 34.95
CA ILE A 527 18.92 4.33 34.79
C ILE A 527 18.48 5.61 34.06
N LEU A 528 17.75 5.48 32.95
CA LEU A 528 17.23 6.63 32.20
C LEU A 528 16.28 7.49 33.05
N MET A 529 15.43 6.85 33.85
CA MET A 529 14.52 7.53 34.77
C MET A 529 15.30 8.31 35.84
N VAL A 530 16.31 7.69 36.45
CA VAL A 530 17.18 8.35 37.43
C VAL A 530 17.88 9.55 36.80
N VAL A 531 18.44 9.43 35.60
CA VAL A 531 19.10 10.56 34.92
C VAL A 531 18.12 11.70 34.70
N LYS A 532 16.91 11.42 34.19
CA LYS A 532 15.87 12.44 33.97
C LYS A 532 15.44 13.13 35.24
N ASN A 533 15.19 12.37 36.30
CA ASN A 533 14.75 12.90 37.59
C ASN A 533 15.85 13.74 38.24
N THR A 534 17.10 13.30 38.15
CA THR A 534 18.25 14.07 38.64
C THR A 534 18.46 15.33 37.80
N ALA A 535 18.38 15.25 36.47
CA ALA A 535 18.51 16.42 35.60
C ALA A 535 17.44 17.49 35.88
N LEU A 536 16.18 17.08 36.10
CA LEU A 536 15.12 17.99 36.52
C LEU A 536 15.42 18.67 37.86
N LYS A 537 15.87 17.90 38.87
CA LYS A 537 16.25 18.46 40.18
C LYS A 537 17.43 19.43 40.05
N THR A 538 18.46 19.05 39.29
CA THR A 538 19.65 19.88 39.06
C THR A 538 19.30 21.16 38.30
N ALA A 539 18.42 21.11 37.31
CA ALA A 539 17.95 22.29 36.58
C ALA A 539 17.16 23.28 37.46
N ILE A 540 16.52 22.81 38.53
CA ILE A 540 15.82 23.65 39.52
C ILE A 540 16.81 24.22 40.55
N SER A 541 17.93 23.54 40.80
CA SER A 541 18.94 23.97 41.76
C SER A 541 19.64 25.26 41.30
N LYS A 542 20.08 26.09 42.26
CA LYS A 542 20.75 27.37 41.96
C LYS A 542 22.12 27.19 41.29
N ASP A 543 22.80 26.10 41.60
CA ASP A 543 24.19 25.87 41.19
C ASP A 543 24.26 25.16 39.83
N GLY A 544 23.20 24.46 39.42
CA GLY A 544 23.13 23.79 38.10
C GLY A 544 24.08 22.60 37.92
N ILE A 545 24.78 22.18 38.99
CA ILE A 545 25.79 21.13 38.97
C ILE A 545 25.19 19.77 39.33
N PHE A 546 25.56 18.75 38.58
CA PHE A 546 25.21 17.36 38.87
C PHE A 546 26.09 16.82 40.00
N THR A 547 25.45 16.48 41.13
CA THR A 547 26.13 15.94 42.32
C THR A 547 25.85 14.45 42.49
N MET A 548 26.81 13.67 43.02
CA MET A 548 26.62 12.25 43.33
C MET A 548 25.48 12.05 44.30
N ARG A 549 25.33 12.95 45.28
CA ARG A 549 24.21 12.92 46.24
C ARG A 549 22.85 12.95 45.53
N ALA A 550 22.68 13.83 44.54
CA ALA A 550 21.41 13.92 43.82
C ALA A 550 21.09 12.64 43.04
N PHE A 551 22.10 11.99 42.47
CA PHE A 551 21.94 10.68 41.84
C PHE A 551 21.58 9.58 42.84
N LEU A 552 22.31 9.48 43.96
CA LEU A 552 22.05 8.46 44.99
C LEU A 552 20.64 8.60 45.58
N GLU A 553 20.18 9.83 45.86
CA GLU A 553 18.82 10.09 46.31
C GLU A 553 17.76 9.69 45.26
N SER A 554 18.03 9.94 43.97
CA SER A 554 17.13 9.52 42.90
C SER A 554 17.13 8.00 42.70
N ILE A 555 18.28 7.33 42.82
CA ILE A 555 18.40 5.86 42.79
C ILE A 555 17.62 5.25 43.94
N GLN A 556 17.81 5.77 45.16
CA GLN A 556 17.13 5.27 46.35
C GLN A 556 15.61 5.42 46.21
N LYS A 557 15.13 6.57 45.74
CA LYS A 557 13.69 6.77 45.45
C LYS A 557 13.15 5.80 44.40
N GLU A 558 13.91 5.52 43.35
CA GLU A 558 13.51 4.56 42.32
C GLU A 558 13.45 3.14 42.87
N LEU A 559 14.43 2.75 43.70
CA LEU A 559 14.45 1.44 44.36
C LEU A 559 13.31 1.30 45.36
N GLU A 560 13.06 2.32 46.20
CA GLU A 560 11.97 2.37 47.18
C GLU A 560 10.60 2.38 46.51
N GLY A 561 10.43 3.13 45.41
CA GLY A 561 9.22 3.14 44.60
C GLY A 561 8.96 1.83 43.85
N SER A 562 9.98 0.99 43.66
CA SER A 562 9.87 -0.33 43.04
C SER A 562 9.42 -1.44 44.02
N PHE A 563 9.23 -1.14 45.31
CA PHE A 563 8.75 -2.08 46.32
C PHE A 563 7.23 -2.03 46.51
N ASP A 564 6.52 -2.87 45.74
CA ASP A 564 5.23 -3.44 46.18
C ASP A 564 4.94 -4.81 45.52
N LYS A 565 5.94 -5.70 45.47
CA LYS A 565 5.72 -7.14 45.16
C LYS A 565 6.35 -8.15 46.12
N HIS A 566 7.04 -7.72 47.18
CA HIS A 566 7.58 -8.64 48.19
C HIS A 566 7.43 -8.13 49.63
N LYS A 567 6.24 -7.66 50.02
CA LYS A 567 5.82 -7.77 51.42
C LYS A 567 5.13 -9.12 51.60
N ILE A 568 5.93 -10.15 51.85
CA ILE A 568 5.45 -11.32 52.58
C ILE A 568 5.20 -10.81 54.00
N VAL A 569 3.98 -10.37 54.27
CA VAL A 569 3.52 -10.21 55.65
C VAL A 569 3.13 -11.61 56.11
N GLY A 570 4.14 -12.36 56.57
CA GLY A 570 3.91 -13.50 57.44
C GLY A 570 3.64 -12.98 58.84
N PHE A 571 2.39 -13.08 59.27
CA PHE A 571 1.91 -13.87 60.41
C PHE A 571 0.47 -13.49 60.72
#